data_AF-K9V1P4-F1
#
_entry.id   AF-K9V1P4-F1
#
_cell.length_a   1.000
_cell.length_b   1.000
_cell.length_c   1.000
_cell.angle_alpha   90.00
_cell.angle_beta   90.00
_cell.angle_gamma   90.00
#
_symmetry.space_group_name_H-M   'P 1'
#
loop_
_entity.id
_entity.type
_entity.pdbx_description
1 polymer ?
#
loop_
_entity_poly.entity_id
_entity_poly.type
_entity_poly.pdbx_seq_one_letter_code
_entity_poly.pdbx_strand_id
1 'polypeptide(L)'
;MQIVIPAKPNLDVLVDSAYSDWKSKHSSVVAAREEADSQAMAILQADFQKSLNEVLALDIQALLNIQFNQSLNKGVFAIFSFLNKQWSIYRFVHDDGTHWNLINDEIDLVCFPDCFQKQLLIELGKVKARTISP
;
A
#
# COMPACT_ATOMS: atom_id res chain seq x y z
N MET A 1 -1.74 41.66 -60.28
CA MET A 1 -1.32 41.22 -58.93
C MET A 1 -1.77 39.78 -58.78
N GLN A 2 -0.84 38.83 -58.74
CA GLN A 2 -1.16 37.40 -58.67
C GLN A 2 -1.21 37.00 -57.20
N ILE A 3 -2.37 36.53 -56.73
CA ILE A 3 -2.51 36.01 -55.37
C ILE A 3 -1.93 34.59 -55.40
N VAL A 4 -0.74 34.45 -54.84
CA VAL A 4 -0.12 33.13 -54.59
C VAL A 4 -0.79 32.58 -53.34
N ILE A 5 -1.64 31.56 -53.50
CA ILE A 5 -2.17 30.81 -52.38
C ILE A 5 -1.00 29.98 -51.82
N PRO A 6 -0.59 30.15 -50.55
CA PRO A 6 0.46 29.31 -49.99
C PRO A 6 0.03 27.86 -50.11
N ALA A 7 0.95 27.01 -50.58
CA ALA A 7 0.72 25.58 -50.72
C ALA A 7 0.05 25.04 -49.44
N LYS A 8 -0.99 24.21 -49.59
CA LYS A 8 -1.67 23.60 -48.46
C LYS A 8 -0.61 23.02 -47.51
N PRO A 9 -0.69 23.29 -46.19
CA PRO A 9 0.30 22.80 -45.25
C PRO A 9 0.41 21.28 -45.38
N ASN A 10 1.66 20.78 -45.49
CA ASN A 10 1.92 19.36 -45.56
C ASN A 10 1.62 18.76 -44.18
N LEU A 11 0.47 18.10 -44.08
CA LEU A 11 -0.03 17.49 -42.84
C LEU A 11 0.95 16.46 -42.28
N ASP A 12 1.66 15.72 -43.14
CA ASP A 12 2.59 14.67 -42.71
C ASP A 12 3.77 15.28 -41.94
N VAL A 13 4.33 16.40 -42.42
CA VAL A 13 5.42 17.13 -41.75
C VAL A 13 4.96 17.73 -40.41
N LEU A 14 3.71 18.18 -40.33
CA LEU A 14 3.15 18.70 -39.07
C LEU A 14 2.92 17.59 -38.05
N VAL A 15 2.44 16.43 -38.48
CA VAL A 15 2.30 15.25 -37.61
C VAL A 15 3.68 14.77 -37.16
N ASP A 16 4.62 14.59 -38.08
CA ASP A 16 5.98 14.14 -37.75
C ASP A 16 6.68 15.11 -36.79
N SER A 17 6.56 16.42 -36.99
CA SER A 17 7.16 17.39 -36.07
C SER A 17 6.48 17.39 -34.69
N ALA A 18 5.16 17.26 -34.61
CA ALA A 18 4.43 17.23 -33.34
C ALA A 18 4.60 15.91 -32.56
N TYR A 19 4.84 14.80 -33.25
CA TYR A 19 4.92 13.46 -32.67
C TYR A 19 6.33 12.86 -32.68
N SER A 20 7.33 13.47 -33.31
CA SER A 20 8.70 12.94 -33.37
C SER A 20 9.28 12.50 -32.01
N ASP A 21 8.89 13.17 -30.92
CA ASP A 21 9.37 12.92 -29.56
C ASP A 21 8.32 12.31 -28.61
N TRP A 22 7.13 11.94 -29.09
CA TRP A 22 6.02 11.51 -28.21
C TRP A 22 6.40 10.29 -27.36
N LYS A 23 7.15 9.33 -27.94
CA LYS A 23 7.60 8.14 -27.21
C LYS A 23 8.53 8.49 -26.06
N SER A 24 9.46 9.42 -26.30
CA SER A 24 10.40 9.88 -25.27
C SER A 24 9.66 10.62 -24.15
N LYS A 25 8.74 11.53 -24.51
CA LYS A 25 7.87 12.21 -23.54
C LYS A 25 7.03 11.23 -22.74
N HIS A 26 6.43 10.24 -23.39
CA HIS A 26 5.62 9.22 -22.73
C HIS A 26 6.46 8.37 -21.76
N SER A 27 7.62 7.88 -22.18
CA SER A 27 8.53 7.13 -21.31
C SER A 27 9.00 7.96 -20.11
N SER A 28 9.29 9.25 -20.29
CA SER A 28 9.64 10.14 -19.19
C SER A 28 8.50 10.34 -18.20
N VAL A 29 7.26 10.50 -18.68
CA VAL A 29 6.07 10.59 -17.82
C VAL A 29 5.82 9.30 -17.06
N VAL A 30 6.00 8.13 -17.70
CA VAL A 30 5.88 6.83 -17.04
C VAL A 30 6.93 6.67 -15.95
N ALA A 31 8.19 6.96 -16.24
CA ALA A 31 9.27 6.88 -15.25
C ALA A 31 9.04 7.84 -14.06
N ALA A 32 8.65 9.08 -14.33
CA ALA A 32 8.35 10.06 -13.28
C ALA A 32 7.18 9.61 -12.39
N ARG A 33 6.17 8.96 -12.98
CA ARG A 33 5.05 8.37 -12.25
C ARG A 33 5.50 7.21 -11.37
N GLU A 34 6.27 6.27 -11.92
CA GLU A 34 6.79 5.11 -11.18
C GLU A 34 7.67 5.55 -10.00
N GLU A 35 8.50 6.58 -10.20
CA GLU A 35 9.31 7.17 -9.13
C GLU A 35 8.43 7.81 -8.05
N ALA A 36 7.44 8.62 -8.44
CA ALA A 36 6.52 9.24 -7.49
C ALA A 36 5.72 8.19 -6.69
N ASP A 37 5.24 7.13 -7.35
CA ASP A 37 4.52 6.02 -6.72
C ASP A 37 5.43 5.28 -5.73
N SER A 38 6.71 5.06 -6.08
CA SER A 38 7.70 4.43 -5.20
C SER A 38 8.00 5.27 -3.96
N GLN A 39 8.21 6.58 -4.13
CA GLN A 39 8.47 7.50 -3.02
C GLN A 39 7.26 7.62 -2.09
N ALA A 40 6.05 7.74 -2.65
CA ALA A 40 4.82 7.76 -1.88
C ALA A 40 4.65 6.49 -1.05
N MET A 41 4.94 5.32 -1.63
CA MET A 41 4.89 4.03 -0.93
C MET A 41 5.87 3.98 0.24
N ALA A 42 7.11 4.44 0.05
CA ALA A 42 8.11 4.47 1.11
C ALA A 42 7.68 5.34 2.29
N ILE A 43 7.06 6.51 2.02
CA ILE A 43 6.51 7.39 3.05
C ILE A 43 5.37 6.70 3.81
N LEU A 44 4.43 6.08 3.10
CA LEU A 44 3.30 5.40 3.72
C LEU A 44 3.75 4.21 4.58
N GLN A 45 4.77 3.46 4.15
CA GLN A 45 5.35 2.37 4.94
C GLN A 45 6.00 2.86 6.22
N ALA A 46 6.80 3.93 6.15
CA ALA A 46 7.43 4.50 7.32
C ALA A 46 6.39 5.00 8.33
N ASP A 47 5.33 5.64 7.83
CA ASP A 47 4.22 6.13 8.66
C ASP A 47 3.43 4.97 9.30
N PHE A 48 3.14 3.91 8.54
CA PHE A 48 2.51 2.71 9.09
C PHE A 48 3.35 2.06 10.18
N GLN A 49 4.65 1.86 9.94
CA GLN A 49 5.55 1.26 10.93
C GLN A 49 5.63 2.12 12.19
N LYS A 50 5.64 3.44 12.05
CA LYS A 50 5.60 4.37 13.18
C LYS A 50 4.33 4.16 14.00
N SER A 51 3.15 4.16 13.37
CA SER A 51 1.89 3.93 14.09
C SER A 51 1.78 2.54 14.70
N LEU A 52 2.34 1.52 14.04
CA LEU A 52 2.39 0.17 14.61
C LEU A 52 3.19 0.16 15.92
N ASN A 53 4.33 0.86 15.95
CA ASN A 53 5.16 0.98 17.16
C ASN A 53 4.45 1.72 18.31
N GLU A 54 3.47 2.57 18.00
CA GLU A 54 2.67 3.27 19.00
C GLU A 54 1.62 2.35 19.65
N VAL A 55 1.12 1.34 18.93
CA VAL A 55 0.03 0.47 19.40
C VAL A 55 0.46 -0.96 19.74
N LEU A 56 1.68 -1.35 19.34
CA LEU A 56 2.21 -2.70 19.54
C LEU A 56 3.70 -2.64 19.89
N ALA A 57 4.05 -3.19 21.05
CA ALA A 57 5.42 -3.20 21.53
C ALA A 57 6.38 -3.97 20.60
N LEU A 58 7.61 -3.45 20.45
CA LEU A 58 8.62 -3.96 19.51
C LEU A 58 9.05 -5.41 19.79
N ASP A 59 9.08 -5.81 21.06
CA ASP A 59 9.36 -7.18 21.48
C ASP A 59 8.29 -8.16 20.97
N ILE A 60 7.01 -7.77 21.04
CA ILE A 60 5.90 -8.56 20.49
C ILE A 60 5.97 -8.60 18.96
N GLN A 61 6.25 -7.47 18.30
CA GLN A 61 6.45 -7.43 16.84
C GLN A 61 7.56 -8.41 16.41
N ALA A 62 8.68 -8.44 17.13
CA ALA A 62 9.79 -9.35 16.86
C ALA A 62 9.42 -10.82 17.11
N LEU A 63 8.74 -11.12 18.23
CA LEU A 63 8.29 -12.47 18.56
C LEU A 63 7.30 -13.04 17.54
N LEU A 64 6.44 -12.18 17.00
CA LEU A 64 5.47 -12.55 15.97
C LEU A 64 6.05 -12.48 14.55
N ASN A 65 7.32 -12.08 14.41
CA ASN A 65 7.99 -11.82 13.14
C ASN A 65 7.09 -10.99 12.20
N ILE A 66 6.55 -9.88 12.71
CA ILE A 66 5.72 -8.99 11.91
C ILE A 66 6.61 -8.36 10.85
N GLN A 67 6.31 -8.67 9.59
CA GLN A 67 7.01 -8.12 8.44
C GLN A 67 6.02 -7.42 7.54
N PHE A 68 6.50 -6.34 6.94
CA PHE A 68 5.74 -5.60 5.95
C PHE A 68 5.82 -6.33 4.61
N ASN A 69 4.71 -6.94 4.19
CA ASN A 69 4.60 -7.56 2.86
C ASN A 69 3.79 -6.64 1.95
N GLN A 70 4.47 -5.98 1.01
CA GLN A 70 3.81 -5.20 -0.03
C GLN A 70 3.01 -6.14 -0.94
N SER A 71 1.68 -6.17 -0.81
CA SER A 71 0.83 -6.65 -1.89
C SER A 71 0.50 -5.46 -2.81
N LEU A 72 0.74 -5.64 -4.11
CA LEU A 72 0.73 -4.61 -5.16
C LEU A 72 -0.63 -3.95 -5.45
N ASN A 73 -1.62 -4.04 -4.57
CA ASN A 73 -2.92 -3.42 -4.81
C ASN A 73 -3.41 -2.64 -3.59
N LYS A 74 -3.25 -1.32 -3.69
CA LYS A 74 -3.97 -0.27 -2.95
C LYS A 74 -3.87 -0.36 -1.43
N GLY A 75 -2.74 0.07 -0.88
CA GLY A 75 -2.60 0.42 0.53
C GLY A 75 -1.35 -0.15 1.17
N VAL A 76 -1.17 0.18 2.45
CA VAL A 76 -0.02 -0.24 3.24
C VAL A 76 -0.54 -1.17 4.35
N PHE A 77 -0.26 -2.46 4.21
CA PHE A 77 -0.79 -3.54 5.04
C PHE A 77 0.34 -4.49 5.46
N ALA A 78 0.21 -5.11 6.64
CA ALA A 78 1.18 -6.10 7.11
C ALA A 78 0.53 -7.48 7.19
N ILE A 79 1.33 -8.53 6.94
CA ILE A 79 0.87 -9.93 6.95
C ILE A 79 1.90 -10.75 7.75
N PHE A 80 1.43 -11.52 8.73
CA PHE A 80 2.26 -12.37 9.61
C PHE A 80 1.54 -13.69 9.91
N SER A 81 2.24 -14.66 10.49
CA SER A 81 1.69 -16.02 10.68
C SER A 81 1.99 -16.57 12.08
N PHE A 82 1.06 -17.33 12.66
CA PHE A 82 1.23 -18.04 13.93
C PHE A 82 0.43 -19.36 13.94
N LEU A 83 1.03 -20.46 14.42
CA LEU A 83 0.40 -21.80 14.52
C LEU A 83 -0.33 -22.26 13.24
N ASN A 84 0.29 -22.07 12.07
CA ASN A 84 -0.27 -22.40 10.75
C ASN A 84 -1.55 -21.63 10.38
N LYS A 85 -1.81 -20.47 11.00
CA LYS A 85 -2.84 -19.51 10.62
C LYS A 85 -2.21 -18.18 10.23
N GLN A 86 -2.63 -17.64 9.09
CA GLN A 86 -2.16 -16.37 8.56
C GLN A 86 -3.03 -15.23 9.11
N TRP A 87 -2.39 -14.18 9.61
CA TRP A 87 -3.03 -12.96 10.07
C TRP A 87 -2.58 -11.78 9.20
N SER A 88 -3.50 -10.84 9.02
CA SER A 88 -3.24 -9.58 8.33
C SER A 88 -3.64 -8.42 9.24
N ILE A 89 -2.77 -7.40 9.33
CA ILE A 89 -3.03 -6.15 10.04
C ILE A 89 -3.22 -5.03 9.01
N TYR A 90 -4.35 -4.33 9.16
CA TYR A 90 -4.69 -3.15 8.37
C TYR A 90 -4.83 -1.95 9.30
N ARG A 91 -4.40 -0.78 8.84
CA ARG A 91 -4.64 0.50 9.52
C ARG A 91 -5.57 1.33 8.64
N PHE A 92 -6.66 1.79 9.21
CA PHE A 92 -7.60 2.70 8.57
C PHE A 92 -7.57 4.04 9.27
N VAL A 93 -7.42 5.09 8.48
CA VAL A 93 -7.39 6.48 8.94
C VAL A 93 -8.61 7.18 8.35
N HIS A 94 -9.48 7.67 9.22
CA HIS A 94 -10.69 8.41 8.89
C HIS A 94 -10.66 9.78 9.57
N ASP A 95 -11.61 10.65 9.20
CA ASP A 95 -11.71 12.00 9.77
C ASP A 95 -11.98 11.98 11.29
N ASP A 96 -12.62 10.93 11.79
CA ASP A 96 -12.97 10.73 13.20
C ASP A 96 -11.91 9.96 14.00
N GLY A 97 -10.84 9.49 13.33
CA GLY A 97 -9.70 8.86 13.99
C GLY A 97 -9.12 7.67 13.23
N THR A 98 -8.25 6.94 13.93
CA THR A 98 -7.56 5.76 13.39
C THR A 98 -8.08 4.50 14.08
N HIS A 99 -8.36 3.46 13.30
CA HIS A 99 -8.59 2.12 13.82
C HIS A 99 -7.77 1.10 13.04
N TRP A 100 -7.65 -0.10 13.61
CA TRP A 100 -6.87 -1.19 13.08
C TRP A 100 -7.75 -2.41 12.87
N ASN A 101 -7.55 -3.17 11.80
CA ASN A 101 -8.18 -4.47 11.64
C ASN A 101 -7.18 -5.59 11.81
N LEU A 102 -7.58 -6.60 12.57
CA LEU A 102 -6.92 -7.90 12.69
C LEU A 102 -7.76 -8.92 11.93
N ILE A 103 -7.23 -9.44 10.83
CA ILE A 103 -7.93 -10.39 9.96
C ILE A 103 -7.25 -11.77 9.98
N ASN A 104 -8.01 -12.85 10.17
CA ASN A 104 -7.57 -14.24 10.02
C ASN A 104 -8.74 -15.16 9.68
N ASP A 105 -8.68 -15.81 8.52
CA ASP A 105 -9.74 -16.66 7.98
C ASP A 105 -11.11 -15.95 7.96
N GLU A 106 -11.99 -16.27 8.92
CA GLU A 106 -13.34 -15.71 9.08
C GLU A 106 -13.43 -14.59 10.12
N ILE A 107 -12.31 -14.27 10.77
CA ILE A 107 -12.24 -13.25 11.81
C ILE A 107 -11.80 -11.96 11.15
N ASP A 108 -12.65 -10.93 11.21
CA ASP A 108 -12.31 -9.54 10.91
C ASP A 108 -12.67 -8.70 12.13
N LEU A 109 -11.64 -8.24 12.84
CA LEU A 109 -11.79 -7.52 14.11
C LEU A 109 -11.30 -6.10 14.00
N VAL A 110 -12.22 -5.16 14.12
CA VAL A 110 -11.92 -3.74 14.32
C VAL A 110 -11.41 -3.51 15.74
N CYS A 111 -10.25 -2.88 15.85
CA CYS A 111 -9.51 -2.64 17.08
C CYS A 111 -9.14 -1.16 17.17
N PHE A 112 -9.43 -0.53 18.30
CA PHE A 112 -8.94 0.83 18.56
C PHE A 112 -7.49 0.80 19.03
N PRO A 113 -6.71 1.87 18.78
CA PRO A 113 -5.29 1.95 19.14
C PRO A 113 -4.99 1.51 20.57
N ASP A 114 -5.73 2.03 21.55
CA ASP A 114 -5.50 1.78 22.98
C ASP A 114 -5.72 0.32 23.42
N CYS A 115 -6.50 -0.45 22.65
CA CYS A 115 -6.81 -1.84 22.97
C CYS A 115 -6.18 -2.85 22.01
N PHE A 116 -5.49 -2.39 20.96
CA PHE A 116 -4.96 -3.22 19.88
C PHE A 116 -4.09 -4.37 20.38
N GLN A 117 -3.04 -4.09 21.15
CA GLN A 117 -2.14 -5.11 21.68
C GLN A 117 -2.87 -6.14 22.54
N LYS A 118 -3.78 -5.68 23.43
CA LYS A 118 -4.56 -6.58 24.28
C LYS A 118 -5.46 -7.49 23.45
N GLN A 119 -6.13 -6.94 22.44
CA GLN A 119 -6.99 -7.71 21.54
C GLN A 119 -6.20 -8.77 20.76
N LEU A 120 -5.04 -8.39 20.19
CA LEU A 120 -4.14 -9.32 19.51
C LEU A 120 -3.73 -10.49 20.41
N LEU A 121 -3.28 -10.20 21.64
CA LEU A 121 -2.87 -11.24 22.59
C LEU A 121 -4.04 -12.18 22.98
N ILE A 122 -5.26 -11.64 23.12
CA ILE A 122 -6.47 -12.44 23.37
C ILE A 122 -6.73 -13.40 22.21
N GLU A 123 -6.69 -12.93 20.98
CA GLU A 123 -6.93 -13.76 19.80
C GLU A 123 -5.86 -14.84 19.63
N LEU A 124 -4.58 -14.49 19.84
CA LEU A 124 -3.49 -15.46 19.85
C LEU A 124 -3.68 -16.53 20.93
N GLY A 125 -4.17 -16.13 22.12
CA GLY A 125 -4.53 -17.05 23.20
C GLY A 125 -5.64 -18.02 22.81
N LYS A 126 -6.69 -17.55 22.10
CA LYS A 126 -7.78 -18.41 21.61
C LYS A 126 -7.28 -19.43 20.58
N VAL A 127 -6.44 -19.02 19.63
CA VAL A 127 -5.85 -19.93 18.64
C VAL A 127 -5.02 -21.01 19.34
N LYS A 128 -4.17 -20.62 20.30
CA LYS A 128 -3.37 -21.55 21.09
C LYS A 128 -4.25 -22.56 21.86
N ALA A 129 -5.32 -22.11 22.50
CA ALA A 129 -6.21 -23.01 23.25
C ALA A 129 -6.89 -24.04 22.34
N ARG A 130 -7.35 -23.63 21.15
CA ARG A 130 -7.95 -24.54 20.16
C ARG A 130 -6.99 -25.60 19.66
N THR A 131 -5.70 -25.27 19.53
CA THR A 131 -4.67 -26.26 19.11
C THR A 131 -4.28 -27.26 20.21
N ILE A 132 -4.65 -27.01 21.47
CA ILE A 132 -4.31 -27.86 22.61
C ILE A 132 -5.47 -28.80 22.99
N SER A 133 -6.70 -28.51 22.55
CA SER A 133 -7.84 -29.42 22.73
C SER A 133 -7.80 -30.53 21.66
N PRO A 134 -7.70 -31.81 22.06
CA PRO A 134 -7.75 -32.95 21.13
C PRO A 134 -9.14 -33.18 20.53
#